data_AF-A0A526YSZ8-F1
#
_entry.id   AF-A0A526YSZ8-F1
#
_cell.length_a   1.000
_cell.length_b   1.000
_cell.length_c   1.000
_cell.angle_alpha   90.00
_cell.angle_beta   90.00
_cell.angle_gamma   90.00
#
_symmetry.space_group_name_H-M   'P 1'
#
loop_
_entity.id
_entity.type
_entity.pdbx_description
1 polymer ?
#
loop_
_entity_poly.entity_id
_entity_poly.type
_entity_poly.pdbx_seq_one_letter_code
_entity_poly.pdbx_strand_id
1 'polypeptide(L)'
;MYNYLDFEKPVADLEGKIIELKKLAENGEAVDVGDEISRLEKRVRDALRDTYKALTPWQKVQVARHPDRPHCVDYIKGLFNDFTPLAGDRNFGEDQAIVGGFARFRGEPVAIIGQEKGSDTASRLRHNFGSVRPEGYRKAVRLMELADRFNIP
;
A
#
# COMPACT_ATOMS: atom_id res chain seq x y z
N MET A 1 3.33 14.31 2.98
CA MET A 1 4.68 14.49 2.43
C MET A 1 5.00 13.20 1.71
N TYR A 2 5.20 13.23 0.39
CA TYR A 2 5.60 12.03 -0.34
C TYR A 2 7.00 11.64 0.12
N ASN A 3 7.18 10.39 0.53
CA ASN A 3 8.51 9.85 0.75
C ASN A 3 9.06 9.45 -0.62
N TYR A 4 10.15 10.08 -1.05
CA TYR A 4 10.82 9.72 -2.30
C TYR A 4 11.96 8.75 -2.01
N LEU A 5 12.13 7.75 -2.87
CA LEU A 5 13.31 6.89 -2.86
C LEU A 5 14.50 7.59 -3.52
N ASP A 6 15.72 7.19 -3.17
CA ASP A 6 16.93 7.87 -3.65
C ASP A 6 17.04 7.96 -5.17
N PHE A 7 16.57 6.93 -5.87
CA PHE A 7 16.59 6.89 -7.34
C PHE A 7 15.47 7.71 -7.99
N GLU A 8 14.51 8.20 -7.21
CA GLU A 8 13.43 9.08 -7.67
C GLU A 8 13.79 10.56 -7.52
N LYS A 9 14.95 10.91 -6.95
CA LYS A 9 15.41 12.30 -6.80
C LYS A 9 15.24 13.15 -8.07
N PRO A 10 15.62 12.67 -9.28
CA PRO A 10 15.42 13.46 -10.50
C PRO A 10 13.94 13.78 -10.79
N VAL A 11 13.03 12.90 -10.39
CA VAL A 11 11.58 13.11 -10.51
C VAL A 11 11.09 14.07 -9.43
N ALA A 12 11.56 13.89 -8.19
CA ALA A 12 11.23 14.78 -7.06
C ALA A 12 11.63 16.25 -7.34
N ASP A 13 12.80 16.47 -7.95
CA ASP A 13 13.28 17.80 -8.32
C ASP A 13 12.36 18.46 -9.38
N LEU A 14 11.87 17.68 -10.35
CA LEU A 14 10.94 18.16 -11.37
C LEU A 14 9.55 18.46 -10.77
N GLU A 15 9.06 17.62 -9.86
CA GLU A 15 7.81 17.87 -9.13
C GLU A 15 7.91 19.10 -8.23
N GLY A 16 9.05 19.33 -7.58
CA GLY A 16 9.34 20.54 -6.82
C GLY A 16 9.20 21.80 -7.67
N LYS A 17 9.78 21.81 -8.87
CA LYS A 17 9.63 22.92 -9.84
C LYS A 17 8.19 23.13 -10.27
N ILE A 18 7.43 22.05 -10.50
CA ILE A 18 6.00 22.16 -10.85
C ILE A 18 5.22 22.82 -9.71
N ILE A 19 5.50 22.46 -8.46
CA ILE A 19 4.83 23.06 -7.29
C ILE A 19 5.16 24.56 -7.19
N GLU A 20 6.41 24.95 -7.41
CA GLU A 20 6.81 26.37 -7.43
C GLU A 20 6.11 27.16 -8.54
N LEU A 21 6.07 26.62 -9.76
CA LEU A 21 5.38 27.25 -10.89
C LEU A 21 3.87 27.37 -10.67
N LYS A 22 3.24 26.36 -10.05
CA LYS A 22 1.83 26.41 -9.67
C LYS A 22 1.55 27.53 -8.66
N LYS A 23 2.42 27.72 -7.66
CA LYS A 23 2.30 28.82 -6.69
C LYS A 23 2.46 30.20 -7.33
N LEU A 24 3.39 30.35 -8.27
CA LEU A 24 3.58 31.61 -9.00
C LEU A 24 2.36 31.95 -9.88
N ALA A 25 1.76 30.95 -10.51
CA ALA A 25 0.54 31.11 -11.29
C ALA A 25 -0.66 31.54 -10.42
N GLU A 26 -0.77 31.05 -9.18
CA GLU A 26 -1.81 31.46 -8.23
C GLU A 26 -1.64 32.91 -7.74
N ASN A 27 -0.42 33.45 -7.72
CA ASN A 27 -0.10 34.81 -7.25
C ASN A 27 -0.28 35.91 -8.31
N GLY A 28 -0.77 35.58 -9.52
CA GLY A 28 -1.15 36.57 -10.54
C GLY A 28 -0.02 37.07 -11.45
N GLU A 29 1.18 36.49 -11.40
CA GLU A 29 2.26 36.73 -12.38
C GLU A 29 2.04 35.88 -13.67
N ALA A 30 0.79 35.79 -14.10
CA ALA A 30 0.34 34.82 -15.09
C ALA A 30 0.40 35.40 -16.52
N VAL A 31 1.57 35.30 -17.14
CA VAL A 31 1.66 35.25 -18.60
C VAL A 31 2.53 34.04 -18.95
N ASP A 32 1.88 32.96 -19.39
CA ASP A 32 2.47 31.78 -20.06
C ASP A 32 3.08 30.64 -19.19
N VAL A 33 2.65 30.45 -17.94
CA VAL A 33 3.16 29.37 -17.08
C VAL A 33 2.43 28.02 -17.31
N GLY A 34 1.22 28.04 -17.85
CA GLY A 34 0.37 26.85 -18.02
C GLY A 34 0.94 25.80 -18.97
N ASP A 35 1.47 26.23 -20.13
CA ASP A 35 2.08 25.34 -21.11
C ASP A 35 3.37 24.71 -20.57
N GLU A 36 4.15 25.46 -19.81
CA GLU A 36 5.37 24.96 -19.18
C GLU A 36 5.06 23.95 -18.07
N ILE A 37 4.04 24.20 -17.24
CA ILE A 37 3.54 23.23 -16.25
C ILE A 37 3.14 21.93 -16.97
N SER A 38 2.36 22.00 -18.05
CA SER A 38 1.93 20.81 -18.78
C SER A 38 3.10 20.04 -19.39
N ARG A 39 4.13 20.74 -19.89
CA ARG A 39 5.36 20.11 -20.41
C ARG A 39 6.15 19.41 -19.30
N LEU A 40 6.31 20.06 -18.15
CA LEU A 40 7.01 19.50 -17.00
C LEU A 40 6.25 18.31 -16.42
N GLU A 41 4.92 18.37 -16.29
CA GLU A 41 4.11 17.22 -15.84
C GLU A 41 4.25 16.03 -16.78
N LYS A 42 4.27 16.27 -18.11
CA LYS A 42 4.54 15.19 -19.07
C LYS A 42 5.94 14.60 -18.87
N ARG A 43 6.96 15.45 -18.72
CA ARG A 43 8.34 15.02 -18.49
C ARG A 43 8.51 14.22 -17.20
N VAL A 44 7.82 14.62 -16.13
CA VAL A 44 7.75 13.87 -14.85
C VAL A 44 7.17 12.48 -15.08
N ARG A 45 6.01 12.40 -15.75
CA ARG A 45 5.37 11.11 -16.04
C ARG A 45 6.26 10.18 -16.87
N ASP A 46 6.88 10.70 -17.91
CA ASP A 46 7.76 9.92 -18.79
C ASP A 46 9.02 9.46 -18.05
N ALA A 47 9.68 10.36 -17.31
CA ALA A 47 10.86 10.04 -16.52
C ALA A 47 10.56 9.01 -15.41
N LEU A 48 9.43 9.14 -14.72
CA LEU A 48 8.97 8.18 -13.71
C LEU A 48 8.73 6.81 -14.35
N ARG A 49 8.03 6.77 -15.50
CA ARG A 49 7.77 5.53 -16.23
C ARG A 49 9.05 4.82 -16.65
N ASP A 50 10.01 5.55 -17.20
CA ASP A 50 11.28 4.98 -17.66
C ASP A 50 12.13 4.47 -16.49
N THR A 51 12.16 5.22 -15.38
CA THR A 51 12.84 4.82 -14.15
C THR A 51 12.27 3.52 -13.59
N TYR A 52 10.95 3.43 -13.47
CA TYR A 52 10.27 2.23 -12.94
C TYR A 52 10.32 1.04 -13.90
N LYS A 53 10.45 1.27 -15.22
CA LYS A 53 10.63 0.21 -16.21
C LYS A 53 12.00 -0.47 -16.11
N ALA A 54 13.03 0.26 -15.68
CA ALA A 54 14.42 -0.19 -15.65
C ALA A 54 14.98 -0.36 -14.22
N LEU A 55 14.14 -0.72 -13.24
CA LEU A 55 14.59 -0.88 -11.86
C LEU A 55 15.61 -2.02 -11.70
N THR A 56 16.71 -1.69 -11.05
CA THR A 56 17.70 -2.67 -10.56
C THR A 56 17.09 -3.56 -9.46
N PRO A 57 17.67 -4.74 -9.18
CA PRO A 57 17.20 -5.61 -8.10
C PRO A 57 17.12 -4.92 -6.73
N TRP A 58 18.10 -4.08 -6.39
CA TRP A 58 18.10 -3.34 -5.13
C TRP A 58 16.98 -2.30 -5.06
N GLN A 59 16.75 -1.55 -6.14
CA GLN A 59 15.67 -0.56 -6.20
C GLN A 59 14.29 -1.23 -6.07
N LYS A 60 14.08 -2.42 -6.65
CA LYS A 60 12.85 -3.20 -6.43
C LYS A 60 12.62 -3.54 -4.95
N VAL A 61 13.69 -3.88 -4.22
CA VAL A 61 13.60 -4.11 -2.76
C VAL A 61 13.24 -2.82 -2.02
N GLN A 62 13.80 -1.68 -2.41
CA GLN A 62 13.45 -0.38 -1.83
C GLN A 62 11.95 -0.07 -2.03
N VAL A 63 11.41 -0.28 -3.24
CA VAL A 63 9.97 -0.13 -3.53
C VAL A 63 9.13 -1.10 -2.69
N ALA A 64 9.53 -2.37 -2.58
CA ALA A 64 8.81 -3.36 -1.77
C ALA A 64 8.79 -3.02 -0.26
N ARG A 65 9.78 -2.22 0.19
CA ARG A 65 9.94 -1.75 1.57
C ARG A 65 9.54 -0.28 1.75
N HIS A 66 8.91 0.33 0.75
CA HIS A 66 8.53 1.74 0.79
C HIS A 66 7.67 2.04 2.04
N PRO A 67 7.94 3.13 2.78
CA PRO A 67 7.18 3.48 3.98
C PRO A 67 5.68 3.63 3.73
N ASP A 68 5.32 4.16 2.57
CA ASP A 68 3.93 4.39 2.14
C ASP A 68 3.37 3.25 1.27
N ARG A 69 4.01 2.08 1.25
CA ARG A 69 3.49 0.92 0.53
C ARG A 69 2.14 0.51 1.15
N PRO A 70 1.05 0.37 0.39
CA PRO A 70 -0.22 -0.09 0.93
C PRO A 70 -0.09 -1.46 1.60
N HIS A 71 -0.74 -1.62 2.75
CA HIS A 71 -0.77 -2.86 3.52
C HIS A 71 -2.05 -3.66 3.26
N CYS A 72 -2.14 -4.85 3.88
CA CYS A 72 -3.28 -5.74 3.76
C CYS A 72 -4.61 -5.02 4.05
N VAL A 73 -4.66 -4.25 5.15
CA VAL A 73 -5.88 -3.52 5.53
C VAL A 73 -6.29 -2.45 4.52
N ASP A 74 -5.36 -1.86 3.78
CA ASP A 74 -5.67 -0.85 2.77
C ASP A 74 -6.34 -1.49 1.56
N TYR A 75 -5.86 -2.66 1.13
CA TYR A 75 -6.51 -3.43 0.07
C TYR A 75 -7.88 -3.96 0.50
N ILE A 76 -8.02 -4.43 1.75
CA ILE A 76 -9.32 -4.86 2.30
C ILE A 76 -10.33 -3.72 2.19
N LYS A 77 -9.96 -2.51 2.64
CA LYS A 77 -10.85 -1.32 2.59
C LYS A 77 -11.14 -0.84 1.18
N GLY A 78 -10.19 -0.94 0.26
CA GLY A 78 -10.32 -0.42 -1.10
C GLY A 78 -11.01 -1.36 -2.09
N LEU A 79 -10.99 -2.68 -1.84
CA LEU A 79 -11.43 -3.69 -2.81
C LEU A 79 -12.63 -4.52 -2.36
N PHE A 80 -12.90 -4.62 -1.05
CA PHE A 80 -13.90 -5.54 -0.50
C PHE A 80 -14.96 -4.83 0.33
N ASN A 81 -16.15 -5.42 0.37
CA ASN A 81 -17.28 -4.96 1.17
C ASN A 81 -17.59 -5.95 2.29
N ASP A 82 -18.31 -5.50 3.33
CA ASP A 82 -18.80 -6.35 4.43
C ASP A 82 -17.71 -7.20 5.12
N PHE A 83 -16.48 -6.68 5.20
CA PHE A 83 -15.37 -7.40 5.81
C PHE A 83 -15.64 -7.65 7.31
N THR A 84 -15.73 -8.92 7.68
CA THR A 84 -15.92 -9.38 9.05
C THR A 84 -14.64 -10.06 9.53
N PRO A 85 -13.81 -9.38 10.33
CA PRO A 85 -12.57 -9.95 10.83
C PRO A 85 -12.84 -11.10 11.82
N LEU A 86 -12.06 -12.16 11.73
CA LEU A 86 -12.12 -13.31 12.63
C LEU A 86 -10.80 -13.46 13.39
N ALA A 87 -10.89 -13.60 14.71
CA ALA A 87 -9.75 -13.68 15.62
C ALA A 87 -9.57 -15.09 16.23
N GLY A 88 -8.36 -15.36 16.69
CA GLY A 88 -7.93 -16.52 17.45
C GLY A 88 -7.60 -17.74 16.60
N ASP A 89 -6.63 -18.53 17.07
CA ASP A 89 -6.28 -19.84 16.54
C ASP A 89 -7.04 -21.01 17.20
N ARG A 90 -7.80 -20.72 18.28
CA ARG A 90 -8.51 -21.70 19.13
C ARG A 90 -7.58 -22.66 19.88
N ASN A 91 -6.30 -22.33 20.02
CA ASN A 91 -5.32 -23.16 20.71
C ASN A 91 -4.46 -22.35 21.71
N PHE A 92 -3.89 -21.22 21.28
CA PHE A 92 -3.00 -20.41 22.11
C PHE A 92 -3.47 -18.95 22.22
N GLY A 93 -3.83 -18.31 21.11
CA GLY A 93 -4.11 -16.88 21.13
C GLY A 93 -4.44 -16.27 19.78
N GLU A 94 -4.50 -14.94 19.77
CA GLU A 94 -4.69 -14.13 18.57
C GLU A 94 -3.36 -13.48 18.17
N ASP A 95 -2.90 -13.76 16.96
CA ASP A 95 -1.79 -13.04 16.35
C ASP A 95 -2.31 -11.90 15.49
N GLN A 96 -2.02 -10.68 15.93
CA GLN A 96 -2.45 -9.48 15.22
C GLN A 96 -1.64 -9.25 13.94
N ALA A 97 -0.48 -9.88 13.76
CA ALA A 97 0.28 -9.83 12.51
C ALA A 97 -0.46 -10.48 11.32
N ILE A 98 -1.44 -11.36 11.60
CA ILE A 98 -2.34 -11.93 10.59
C ILE A 98 -3.72 -11.32 10.72
N VAL A 99 -4.15 -10.61 9.68
CA VAL A 99 -5.52 -10.15 9.52
C VAL A 99 -6.24 -11.13 8.60
N GLY A 100 -7.42 -11.58 9.00
CA GLY A 100 -8.24 -12.41 8.13
C GLY A 100 -9.68 -12.51 8.58
N GLY A 101 -10.54 -12.92 7.65
CA GLY A 101 -11.99 -12.90 7.83
C GLY A 101 -12.72 -13.11 6.50
N PHE A 102 -14.04 -12.97 6.52
CA PHE A 102 -14.86 -13.06 5.33
C PHE A 102 -15.27 -11.69 4.83
N ALA A 103 -15.36 -11.51 3.53
CA ALA A 103 -15.84 -10.30 2.89
C ALA A 103 -16.64 -10.63 1.64
N ARG A 104 -17.08 -9.59 0.93
CA ARG A 104 -17.60 -9.68 -0.43
C ARG A 104 -16.66 -9.01 -1.42
N PHE A 105 -16.29 -9.72 -2.47
CA PHE A 105 -15.62 -9.17 -3.64
C PHE A 105 -16.58 -9.21 -4.83
N ARG A 106 -16.97 -8.04 -5.36
CA ARG A 106 -17.92 -7.94 -6.49
C ARG A 106 -19.23 -8.73 -6.27
N GLY A 107 -19.69 -8.80 -5.01
CA GLY A 107 -20.90 -9.51 -4.62
C GLY A 107 -20.68 -10.97 -4.18
N GLU A 108 -19.55 -11.58 -4.54
CA GLU A 108 -19.21 -12.96 -4.18
C GLU A 108 -18.57 -13.02 -2.78
N PRO A 109 -18.96 -13.98 -1.92
CA PRO A 109 -18.30 -14.18 -0.64
C PRO A 109 -16.87 -14.70 -0.85
N VAL A 110 -15.92 -14.17 -0.10
CA VAL A 110 -14.49 -14.54 -0.17
C VAL A 110 -13.87 -14.59 1.22
N ALA A 111 -12.90 -15.46 1.42
CA ALA A 111 -12.05 -15.47 2.59
C ALA A 111 -10.77 -14.67 2.31
N ILE A 112 -10.44 -13.74 3.19
CA ILE A 112 -9.23 -12.93 3.08
C ILE A 112 -8.30 -13.30 4.22
N ILE A 113 -7.03 -13.50 3.89
CA ILE A 113 -5.95 -13.69 4.86
C ILE A 113 -4.76 -12.89 4.35
N GLY A 114 -4.17 -12.07 5.21
CA GLY A 114 -2.95 -11.35 4.87
C GLY A 114 -2.17 -10.88 6.08
N GLN A 115 -0.90 -10.64 5.86
CA GLN A 115 -0.01 -10.10 6.88
C GLN A 115 -0.21 -8.59 6.99
N GLU A 116 -0.37 -8.09 8.21
CA GLU A 116 -0.48 -6.66 8.49
C GLU A 116 0.76 -6.20 9.25
N LYS A 117 1.38 -5.12 8.78
CA LYS A 117 2.60 -4.57 9.36
C LYS A 117 2.35 -3.40 10.30
N GLY A 118 1.28 -2.64 10.09
CA GLY A 118 1.03 -1.37 10.75
C GLY A 118 1.70 -0.18 10.05
N SER A 119 0.95 0.92 9.92
CA SER A 119 1.37 2.14 9.21
C SER A 119 2.13 3.13 10.11
N ASP A 120 1.81 3.17 11.40
CA ASP A 120 2.46 4.01 12.41
C ASP A 120 3.24 3.18 13.44
N THR A 121 3.98 3.84 14.35
CA THR A 121 4.79 3.14 15.35
C THR A 121 3.96 2.28 16.30
N ALA A 122 2.79 2.74 16.73
CA ALA A 122 1.95 2.03 17.69
C ALA A 122 1.33 0.77 17.06
N SER A 123 0.81 0.90 15.85
CA SER A 123 0.28 -0.21 15.04
C SER A 123 1.38 -1.19 14.65
N ARG A 124 2.60 -0.74 14.33
CA ARG A 124 3.74 -1.63 14.06
C ARG A 124 4.11 -2.50 15.25
N LEU A 125 4.18 -1.92 16.44
CA LEU A 125 4.44 -2.68 17.66
C LEU A 125 3.31 -3.69 17.93
N ARG A 126 2.05 -3.26 17.75
CA ARG A 126 0.87 -4.10 17.91
C ARG A 126 0.87 -5.31 16.96
N HIS A 127 1.18 -5.08 15.69
CA HIS A 127 1.22 -6.09 14.64
C HIS A 127 2.57 -6.83 14.53
N ASN A 128 3.47 -6.65 15.50
CA ASN A 128 4.81 -7.24 15.50
C ASN A 128 5.58 -7.00 14.19
N PHE A 129 5.41 -5.82 13.58
CA PHE A 129 5.97 -5.44 12.27
C PHE A 129 5.60 -6.42 11.13
N GLY A 130 4.47 -7.13 11.25
CA GLY A 130 4.05 -8.16 10.30
C GLY A 130 4.77 -9.50 10.47
N SER A 131 5.54 -9.66 11.55
CA SER A 131 6.26 -10.91 11.84
C SER A 131 5.34 -11.89 12.56
N VAL A 132 4.82 -12.85 11.80
CA VAL A 132 3.83 -13.83 12.23
C VAL A 132 4.43 -14.86 13.20
N ARG A 133 3.72 -15.11 14.29
CA ARG A 133 4.00 -16.14 15.30
C ARG A 133 3.30 -17.47 14.95
N PRO A 134 3.66 -18.61 15.59
CA PRO A 134 3.04 -19.90 15.30
C PRO A 134 1.50 -19.90 15.37
N GLU A 135 0.92 -19.20 16.34
CA GLU A 135 -0.53 -19.01 16.48
C GLU A 135 -1.16 -18.29 15.28
N GLY A 136 -0.46 -17.36 14.63
CA GLY A 136 -0.95 -16.68 13.42
C GLY A 136 -1.05 -17.61 12.22
N TYR A 137 -0.09 -18.52 12.05
CA TYR A 137 -0.17 -19.56 11.01
C TYR A 137 -1.32 -20.54 11.27
N ARG A 138 -1.53 -20.95 12.53
CA ARG A 138 -2.69 -21.80 12.88
C ARG A 138 -4.02 -21.09 12.65
N LYS A 139 -4.10 -19.80 12.97
CA LYS A 139 -5.26 -18.97 12.64
C LYS A 139 -5.52 -18.96 11.13
N ALA A 140 -4.49 -18.77 10.31
CA ALA A 140 -4.64 -18.80 8.86
C ALA A 140 -5.19 -20.15 8.36
N VAL A 141 -4.63 -21.27 8.84
CA VAL A 141 -5.14 -22.63 8.52
C VAL A 141 -6.60 -22.78 8.91
N ARG A 142 -6.98 -22.38 10.12
CA ARG A 142 -8.37 -22.42 10.60
C ARG A 142 -9.32 -21.63 9.69
N LEU A 143 -8.89 -20.46 9.19
CA LEU A 143 -9.69 -19.66 8.28
C LEU A 143 -9.84 -20.32 6.90
N MET A 144 -8.77 -20.91 6.37
CA MET A 144 -8.82 -21.67 5.11
C MET A 144 -9.74 -22.89 5.22
N GLU A 145 -9.65 -23.67 6.30
CA GLU A 145 -10.55 -24.82 6.55
C GLU A 145 -12.01 -24.40 6.73
N LEU A 146 -12.26 -23.20 7.27
CA LEU A 146 -13.61 -22.66 7.37
C LEU A 146 -14.15 -22.24 6.01
N ALA A 147 -13.32 -21.61 5.18
CA ALA A 147 -13.69 -21.22 3.82
C ALA A 147 -14.01 -22.45 2.95
N ASP A 148 -13.16 -23.48 3.01
CA ASP A 148 -13.34 -24.75 2.28
C ASP A 148 -14.66 -25.43 2.62
N ARG A 149 -15.03 -25.51 3.91
CA ARG A 149 -16.31 -26.08 4.36
C ARG A 149 -17.54 -25.41 3.76
N PHE A 150 -17.44 -24.14 3.40
CA PHE A 150 -18.54 -23.37 2.79
C PHE A 150 -18.36 -23.15 1.29
N ASN A 151 -17.36 -23.78 0.66
CA ASN A 151 -16.97 -23.56 -0.74
C ASN A 151 -16.74 -22.07 -1.05
N ILE A 152 -16.11 -21.36 -0.11
CA ILE A 152 -15.75 -19.95 -0.27
C ILE A 152 -14.30 -19.88 -0.75
N PRO A 153 -14.01 -19.14 -1.83
CA PRO A 153 -12.65 -18.93 -2.32
C PRO A 153 -11.78 -18.10 -1.36
#